data_AF-S4P6M9-F1
#
_entry.id   AF-S4P6M9-F1
#
_cell.length_a   1.000
_cell.length_b   1.000
_cell.length_c   1.000
_cell.angle_alpha   90.00
_cell.angle_beta   90.00
_cell.angle_gamma   90.00
#
_symmetry.space_group_name_H-M   'P 1'
#
loop_
_entity.id
_entity.type
_entity.pdbx_description
1 polymer ?
#
loop_
_entity_poly.entity_id
_entity_poly.type
_entity_poly.pdbx_seq_one_letter_code
_entity_poly.pdbx_strand_id
1 'polypeptide(L)'
;MAFCRLVLAFLVISIASTYGKIQVPVYLWGDTGISRNSNPLSSISELEFDTILQQKLEKVPFTVVFFDETLSVEDFSLKDSDGETVFPYLHANINDATYLPAVEDPSTVLNRLADSKKVNRVKLNDGGLSAEINPEGVELLFITLEDVQEGESRIELLRRHNNFMEEVMSKLREQEDKVVAIYTAQNPSWTVSESHRRIRRDAENADLHNVTLDGLKL
;
A
#
# COMPACT_ATOMS: atom_id res chain seq x y z
N MET A 1 19.95 -43.31 13.34
CA MET A 1 18.58 -42.95 12.89
C MET A 1 17.92 -41.83 13.70
N ALA A 2 18.31 -41.55 14.96
CA ALA A 2 17.73 -40.45 15.75
C ALA A 2 18.17 -39.04 15.27
N PHE A 3 19.43 -38.88 14.84
CA PHE A 3 19.97 -37.60 14.38
C PHE A 3 19.26 -37.05 13.12
N CYS A 4 18.90 -37.89 12.15
CA CYS A 4 18.15 -37.44 10.96
C CYS A 4 16.75 -36.90 11.29
N ARG A 5 16.08 -37.42 12.32
CA ARG A 5 14.75 -36.95 12.73
C ARG A 5 14.80 -35.57 13.39
N LEU A 6 15.86 -35.30 14.14
CA LEU A 6 16.10 -34.00 14.77
C LEU A 6 16.44 -32.91 13.76
N VAL A 7 17.29 -33.23 12.77
CA VAL A 7 17.63 -32.29 11.68
C VAL A 7 16.39 -31.97 10.83
N LEU A 8 15.56 -32.96 10.53
CA LEU A 8 14.33 -32.76 9.75
C LEU A 8 13.30 -31.91 10.53
N ALA A 9 13.17 -32.12 11.84
CA ALA A 9 12.30 -31.30 12.68
C ALA A 9 12.78 -29.84 12.77
N PHE A 10 14.09 -29.61 12.92
CA PHE A 10 14.66 -28.25 12.90
C PHE A 10 14.48 -27.57 11.54
N LEU A 11 14.64 -28.31 10.43
CA LEU A 11 14.42 -27.78 9.09
C LEU A 11 12.98 -27.33 8.88
N VAL A 12 12.00 -28.13 9.33
CA VAL A 12 10.56 -27.79 9.22
C VAL A 12 10.21 -26.57 10.06
N ILE A 13 10.76 -26.45 11.29
CA ILE A 13 10.53 -25.28 12.15
C ILE A 13 11.17 -24.02 11.54
N SER A 14 12.38 -24.13 10.97
CA SER A 14 13.04 -23.00 10.30
C SER A 14 12.27 -22.51 9.08
N ILE A 15 11.67 -23.41 8.29
CA ILE A 15 10.83 -23.04 7.13
C ILE A 15 9.51 -22.39 7.59
N ALA A 16 8.92 -22.87 8.68
CA ALA A 16 7.72 -22.24 9.25
C ALA A 16 8.02 -20.86 9.87
N SER A 17 9.27 -20.58 10.23
CA SER A 17 9.71 -19.29 10.80
C SER A 17 9.94 -18.22 9.72
N THR A 18 10.00 -18.60 8.44
CA THR A 18 10.28 -17.69 7.31
C THR A 18 9.03 -17.16 6.61
N TYR A 19 7.84 -17.35 7.18
CA TYR A 19 6.66 -16.61 6.72
C TYR A 19 6.80 -15.15 7.16
N GLY A 20 7.48 -14.37 6.33
CA GLY A 20 7.49 -12.92 6.44
C GLY A 20 6.04 -12.42 6.42
N LYS A 21 5.72 -11.53 7.34
CA LYS A 21 4.40 -10.88 7.36
C LYS A 21 4.22 -10.08 6.08
N ILE A 22 3.05 -10.18 5.47
CA ILE A 22 2.72 -9.43 4.26
C ILE A 22 2.64 -7.96 4.66
N GLN A 23 3.47 -7.13 4.02
CA GLN A 23 3.48 -5.69 4.22
C GLN A 23 3.20 -5.00 2.89
N VAL A 24 2.19 -4.15 2.88
CA VAL A 24 1.80 -3.36 1.71
C VAL A 24 1.56 -1.91 2.10
N PRO A 25 1.73 -0.96 1.18
CA PRO A 25 1.41 0.43 1.44
C PRO A 25 -0.11 0.65 1.53
N VAL A 26 -0.51 1.56 2.40
CA VAL A 26 -1.88 2.06 2.51
C VAL A 26 -1.88 3.57 2.32
N TYR A 27 -2.72 4.04 1.40
CA TYR A 27 -2.94 5.45 1.14
C TYR A 27 -4.38 5.82 1.53
N LEU A 28 -4.55 6.74 2.46
CA LEU A 28 -5.85 7.16 2.97
C LEU A 28 -6.05 8.66 2.71
N TRP A 29 -7.13 9.07 2.05
CA TRP A 29 -7.36 10.48 1.74
C TRP A 29 -8.85 10.85 1.76
N GLY A 30 -9.14 12.15 1.66
CA GLY A 30 -10.48 12.71 1.71
C GLY A 30 -10.77 13.40 3.03
N ASP A 31 -12.02 13.35 3.49
CA ASP A 31 -12.52 14.18 4.60
C ASP A 31 -12.10 13.65 5.99
N THR A 32 -10.79 13.40 6.17
CA THR A 32 -10.22 12.79 7.38
C THR A 32 -9.83 13.80 8.47
N GLY A 33 -9.98 15.11 8.20
CA GLY A 33 -9.83 16.23 9.16
C GLY A 33 -8.42 16.46 9.74
N ILE A 34 -7.54 15.46 9.73
CA ILE A 34 -6.16 15.51 10.26
C ILE A 34 -5.28 14.64 9.37
N SER A 35 -4.35 15.22 8.60
CA SER A 35 -3.30 14.46 7.92
C SER A 35 -2.22 14.05 8.92
N ARG A 36 -1.80 12.78 8.87
CA ARG A 36 -0.73 12.27 9.74
C ARG A 36 0.37 11.72 8.86
N ASN A 37 1.53 12.37 8.89
CA ASN A 37 2.72 11.82 8.26
C ASN A 37 3.21 10.65 9.12
N SER A 38 3.17 9.43 8.57
CA SER A 38 3.77 8.27 9.22
C SER A 38 5.29 8.32 9.08
N ASN A 39 6.01 7.70 10.02
CA ASN A 39 7.44 7.54 9.87
C ASN A 39 7.68 6.50 8.76
N PRO A 40 8.32 6.88 7.63
CA PRO A 40 8.48 5.98 6.49
C PRO A 40 9.44 4.82 6.75
N LEU A 41 10.13 4.82 7.90
CA LEU A 41 11.10 3.79 8.29
C LEU A 41 10.53 2.76 9.27
N SER A 42 9.28 2.92 9.72
CA SER A 42 8.63 1.99 10.64
C SER A 42 7.44 1.30 9.98
N SER A 43 7.36 -0.02 10.12
CA SER A 43 6.16 -0.77 9.79
C SER A 43 5.08 -0.54 10.83
N ILE A 44 3.83 -0.52 10.38
CA ILE A 44 2.65 -0.36 11.21
C ILE A 44 2.02 -1.73 11.39
N SER A 45 1.85 -2.13 12.66
CA SER A 45 1.18 -3.39 12.98
C SER A 45 -0.32 -3.34 12.70
N GLU A 46 -0.95 -4.50 12.52
CA GLU A 46 -2.41 -4.61 12.35
C GLU A 46 -3.21 -3.86 13.44
N LEU A 47 -2.77 -3.94 14.71
CA LEU A 47 -3.44 -3.28 15.84
C LEU A 47 -3.30 -1.76 15.79
N GLU A 48 -2.13 -1.26 15.40
CA GLU A 48 -1.92 0.17 15.24
C GLU A 48 -2.72 0.72 14.06
N PHE A 49 -2.77 -0.04 12.95
CA PHE A 49 -3.57 0.32 11.79
C PHE A 49 -5.08 0.33 12.11
N ASP A 50 -5.57 -0.66 12.86
CA ASP A 50 -6.96 -0.69 13.36
C ASP A 50 -7.28 0.57 14.17
N THR A 51 -6.39 0.96 15.08
CA THR A 51 -6.53 2.17 15.89
C THR A 51 -6.59 3.44 15.03
N ILE A 52 -5.73 3.52 13.99
CA ILE A 52 -5.72 4.64 13.04
C ILE A 52 -7.06 4.72 12.30
N LEU A 53 -7.59 3.60 11.82
CA LEU A 53 -8.87 3.55 11.11
C LEU A 53 -10.03 3.95 12.02
N GLN A 54 -10.08 3.45 13.26
CA GLN A 54 -11.13 3.84 14.22
C GLN A 54 -11.12 5.35 14.46
N GLN A 55 -9.95 5.96 14.66
CA GLN A 55 -9.84 7.40 14.89
C GLN A 55 -10.26 8.24 13.69
N LYS A 56 -9.90 7.81 12.47
CA LYS A 56 -10.16 8.59 11.26
C LYS A 56 -11.55 8.39 10.67
N LEU A 57 -12.16 7.23 10.91
CA LEU A 57 -13.45 6.87 10.32
C LEU A 57 -14.63 7.03 11.28
N GLU A 58 -14.41 7.38 12.56
CA GLU A 58 -15.47 7.50 13.59
C GLU A 58 -16.62 8.43 13.18
N LYS A 59 -16.31 9.51 12.45
CA LYS A 59 -17.28 10.55 12.02
C LYS A 59 -17.52 10.58 10.51
N VAL A 60 -17.09 9.54 9.82
CA VAL A 60 -17.16 9.46 8.36
C VAL A 60 -18.31 8.53 7.99
N PRO A 61 -19.36 9.05 7.31
CA PRO A 61 -20.54 8.25 6.97
C PRO A 61 -20.23 7.23 5.87
N PHE A 62 -19.35 7.57 4.92
CA PHE A 62 -19.06 6.73 3.76
C PHE A 62 -17.56 6.56 3.54
N THR A 63 -17.11 5.31 3.46
CA THR A 63 -15.71 4.96 3.15
C THR A 63 -15.64 4.06 1.93
N VAL A 64 -14.77 4.38 0.98
CA VAL A 64 -14.46 3.52 -0.17
C VAL A 64 -13.05 2.94 -0.01
N VAL A 65 -12.90 1.67 -0.35
CA VAL A 65 -11.65 0.93 -0.26
C VAL A 65 -11.33 0.34 -1.62
N PHE A 66 -10.32 0.90 -2.28
CA PHE A 66 -9.75 0.40 -3.52
C PHE A 66 -8.67 -0.64 -3.18
N PHE A 67 -8.83 -1.84 -3.70
CA PHE A 67 -7.93 -2.97 -3.49
C PHE A 67 -7.32 -3.40 -4.81
N ASP A 68 -6.01 -3.18 -4.94
CA ASP A 68 -5.22 -3.79 -5.99
C ASP A 68 -4.84 -5.24 -5.64
N GLU A 69 -4.57 -6.08 -6.65
CA GLU A 69 -4.03 -7.42 -6.40
C GLU A 69 -2.64 -7.33 -5.77
N THR A 70 -1.80 -6.45 -6.31
CA THR A 70 -0.44 -6.22 -5.83
C THR A 70 -0.11 -4.73 -5.78
N LEU A 71 0.62 -4.29 -4.76
CA LEU A 71 1.11 -2.90 -4.63
C LEU A 71 2.34 -2.83 -3.71
N SER A 72 3.32 -2.01 -4.07
CA SER A 72 4.50 -1.73 -3.24
C SER A 72 4.86 -0.25 -3.21
N VAL A 73 5.81 0.13 -2.37
CA VAL A 73 6.30 1.53 -2.29
C VAL A 73 7.01 1.96 -3.57
N GLU A 74 7.61 1.02 -4.30
CA GLU A 74 8.27 1.25 -5.59
C GLU A 74 7.26 1.66 -6.66
N ASP A 75 6.05 1.13 -6.63
CA ASP A 75 4.98 1.50 -7.57
C ASP A 75 4.66 3.00 -7.51
N PHE A 76 4.67 3.59 -6.31
CA PHE A 76 4.45 5.04 -6.12
C PHE A 76 5.61 5.90 -6.65
N SER A 77 6.76 5.31 -6.90
CA SER A 77 7.93 5.99 -7.47
C SER A 77 8.03 5.85 -8.99
N LEU A 78 7.14 5.06 -9.60
CA LEU A 78 7.13 4.87 -11.04
C LEU A 78 6.77 6.17 -11.77
N LYS A 79 7.41 6.35 -12.92
CA LYS A 79 7.19 7.46 -13.83
C LYS A 79 6.93 6.92 -15.23
N ASP A 80 6.11 7.61 -16.00
CA ASP A 80 5.89 7.31 -17.40
C ASP A 80 7.05 7.81 -18.29
N SER A 81 6.89 7.67 -19.61
CA SER A 81 7.88 8.11 -20.60
C SER A 81 8.14 9.61 -20.57
N ASP A 82 7.19 10.40 -20.08
CA ASP A 82 7.29 11.86 -19.97
C ASP A 82 7.86 12.29 -18.63
N GLY A 83 8.12 11.35 -17.71
CA GLY A 83 8.67 11.59 -16.38
C GLY A 83 7.63 11.94 -15.32
N GLU A 84 6.35 11.80 -15.66
CA GLU A 84 5.21 12.08 -14.79
C GLU A 84 4.88 10.88 -13.89
N THR A 85 4.45 11.17 -12.66
CA THR A 85 4.00 10.16 -11.69
C THR A 85 2.87 9.33 -12.27
N VAL A 86 2.85 8.01 -12.03
CA VAL A 86 1.73 7.15 -12.46
C VAL A 86 0.44 7.40 -11.66
N PHE A 87 0.55 8.02 -10.47
CA PHE A 87 -0.58 8.40 -9.60
C PHE A 87 -0.78 9.92 -9.45
N PRO A 88 -1.18 10.65 -10.51
CA PRO A 88 -1.31 12.11 -10.49
C PRO A 88 -2.46 12.56 -9.59
N TYR A 89 -3.55 11.81 -9.56
CA TYR A 89 -4.70 12.11 -8.69
C TYR A 89 -4.35 11.94 -7.21
N LEU A 90 -3.66 10.85 -6.85
CA LEU A 90 -3.21 10.67 -5.46
C LEU A 90 -2.20 11.77 -5.05
N HIS A 91 -1.27 12.14 -5.94
CA HIS A 91 -0.33 13.24 -5.72
C HIS A 91 -1.04 14.58 -5.52
N ALA A 92 -2.08 14.87 -6.28
CA ALA A 92 -2.87 16.10 -6.12
C ALA A 92 -3.57 16.17 -4.75
N ASN A 93 -3.91 15.01 -4.17
CA ASN A 93 -4.59 14.89 -2.87
C ASN A 93 -3.63 14.66 -1.69
N ILE A 94 -2.32 14.87 -1.87
CA ILE A 94 -1.30 14.49 -0.86
C ILE A 94 -1.42 15.26 0.47
N ASN A 95 -1.88 16.52 0.44
CA ASN A 95 -1.93 17.37 1.62
C ASN A 95 -2.95 16.89 2.67
N ASP A 96 -4.03 16.26 2.21
CA ASP A 96 -5.11 15.71 3.04
C ASP A 96 -5.02 14.19 3.15
N ALA A 97 -3.93 13.61 2.64
CA ALA A 97 -3.69 12.18 2.68
C ALA A 97 -2.86 11.76 3.89
N THR A 98 -2.98 10.49 4.23
CA THR A 98 -2.18 9.77 5.20
C THR A 98 -1.60 8.58 4.48
N TYR A 99 -0.30 8.65 4.22
CA TYR A 99 0.44 7.58 3.57
C TYR A 99 1.14 6.74 4.63
N LEU A 100 0.88 5.44 4.60
CA LEU A 100 1.46 4.42 5.45
C LEU A 100 2.23 3.43 4.55
N PRO A 101 3.57 3.55 4.42
CA PRO A 101 4.32 2.82 3.40
C PRO A 101 4.42 1.31 3.66
N ALA A 102 4.27 0.87 4.91
CA ALA A 102 4.34 -0.54 5.28
C ALA A 102 3.34 -0.84 6.40
N VAL A 103 2.20 -1.44 6.03
CA VAL A 103 1.18 -1.92 6.96
C VAL A 103 1.14 -3.45 6.93
N GLU A 104 1.19 -4.08 8.09
CA GLU A 104 1.03 -5.53 8.23
C GLU A 104 -0.44 -5.91 7.98
N ASP A 105 -0.67 -6.82 7.03
CA ASP A 105 -1.98 -7.45 6.74
C ASP A 105 -3.20 -6.50 6.79
N PRO A 106 -3.21 -5.38 6.04
CA PRO A 106 -4.30 -4.41 6.10
C PRO A 106 -5.64 -5.01 5.64
N SER A 107 -5.63 -6.04 4.80
CA SER A 107 -6.82 -6.77 4.36
C SER A 107 -7.58 -7.39 5.52
N THR A 108 -6.89 -7.97 6.50
CA THR A 108 -7.48 -8.55 7.71
C THR A 108 -8.18 -7.48 8.55
N VAL A 109 -7.50 -6.34 8.75
CA VAL A 109 -8.04 -5.21 9.51
C VAL A 109 -9.26 -4.60 8.84
N LEU A 110 -9.22 -4.40 7.52
CA LEU A 110 -10.31 -3.84 6.74
C LEU A 110 -11.52 -4.78 6.69
N ASN A 111 -11.31 -6.09 6.65
CA ASN A 111 -12.41 -7.05 6.75
C ASN A 111 -13.05 -7.06 8.14
N ARG A 112 -12.27 -6.94 9.22
CA ARG A 112 -12.81 -6.78 10.58
C ARG A 112 -13.63 -5.49 10.72
N LEU A 113 -13.18 -4.39 10.09
CA LEU A 113 -13.96 -3.16 10.04
C LEU A 113 -15.30 -3.38 9.32
N ALA A 114 -15.29 -4.17 8.25
CA ALA A 114 -16.48 -4.50 7.46
C ALA A 114 -17.53 -5.29 8.27
N ASP A 115 -17.13 -6.12 9.23
CA ASP A 115 -18.06 -6.90 10.07
C ASP A 115 -19.00 -6.01 10.91
N SER A 116 -18.59 -4.78 11.18
CA SER A 116 -19.35 -3.81 11.98
C SER A 116 -20.18 -2.81 11.18
N LYS A 117 -20.13 -2.87 9.84
CA LYS A 117 -20.69 -1.85 8.93
C LYS A 117 -21.58 -2.47 7.85
N LYS A 118 -22.42 -1.65 7.22
CA LYS A 118 -23.13 -2.04 5.99
C LYS A 118 -22.17 -1.96 4.81
N VAL A 119 -21.88 -3.11 4.20
CA VAL A 119 -20.81 -3.24 3.21
C VAL A 119 -21.34 -3.61 1.84
N ASN A 120 -20.84 -2.94 0.81
CA ASN A 120 -20.96 -3.37 -0.58
C ASN A 120 -19.57 -3.78 -1.12
N ARG A 121 -19.52 -4.81 -1.96
CA ARG A 121 -18.28 -5.29 -2.59
C ARG A 121 -18.48 -5.38 -4.09
N VAL A 122 -17.65 -4.66 -4.82
CA VAL A 122 -17.66 -4.59 -6.28
C VAL A 122 -16.29 -4.98 -6.80
N LYS A 123 -16.24 -5.60 -7.97
CA LYS A 123 -15.00 -5.90 -8.67
C LYS A 123 -14.97 -5.13 -9.98
N LEU A 124 -13.84 -4.54 -10.31
CA LEU A 124 -13.52 -4.06 -11.65
C LEU A 124 -12.80 -5.21 -12.37
N ASN A 125 -13.37 -5.66 -13.49
CA ASN A 125 -12.78 -6.66 -14.37
C ASN A 125 -12.71 -6.11 -15.81
N ASP A 126 -12.18 -6.90 -16.75
CA ASP A 126 -12.07 -6.51 -18.17
C ASP A 126 -13.41 -6.08 -18.81
N GLY A 127 -14.53 -6.61 -18.30
CA GLY A 127 -15.89 -6.28 -18.71
C GLY A 127 -16.50 -5.08 -17.98
N GLY A 128 -15.76 -4.42 -17.10
CA GLY A 128 -16.19 -3.30 -16.28
C GLY A 128 -16.54 -3.69 -14.84
N LEU A 129 -17.41 -2.91 -14.20
CA LEU A 129 -17.82 -3.16 -12.82
C LEU A 129 -18.79 -4.34 -12.73
N SER A 130 -18.54 -5.25 -11.78
CA SER A 130 -19.39 -6.42 -11.52
C SER A 130 -20.79 -6.06 -11.05
N ALA A 131 -20.96 -4.85 -10.51
CA ALA A 131 -22.23 -4.30 -10.06
C ALA A 131 -22.15 -2.77 -10.09
N GLU A 132 -23.31 -2.10 -10.21
CA GLU A 132 -23.39 -0.66 -10.11
C GLU A 132 -23.05 -0.17 -8.69
N ILE A 133 -22.31 0.93 -8.60
CA ILE A 133 -21.95 1.55 -7.33
C ILE A 133 -23.16 2.38 -6.87
N ASN A 134 -23.90 1.86 -5.88
CA ASN A 134 -24.94 2.60 -5.18
C ASN A 134 -24.49 2.87 -3.74
N PRO A 135 -24.26 4.13 -3.33
CA PRO A 135 -23.85 4.47 -1.97
C PRO A 135 -25.03 4.43 -0.96
N GLU A 136 -26.30 4.40 -1.42
CA GLU A 136 -27.45 4.49 -0.53
C GLU A 136 -27.47 3.40 0.54
N GLY A 137 -27.37 3.81 1.81
CA GLY A 137 -27.43 2.91 2.96
C GLY A 137 -26.21 2.01 3.12
N VAL A 138 -25.14 2.22 2.36
CA VAL A 138 -23.84 1.57 2.47
C VAL A 138 -22.90 2.48 3.25
N GLU A 139 -22.13 1.93 4.19
CA GLU A 139 -21.14 2.70 4.97
C GLU A 139 -19.71 2.42 4.50
N LEU A 140 -19.50 1.24 3.90
CA LEU A 140 -18.20 0.78 3.42
C LEU A 140 -18.33 0.11 2.05
N LEU A 141 -17.66 0.65 1.04
CA LEU A 141 -17.61 0.10 -0.31
C LEU A 141 -16.22 -0.45 -0.60
N PHE A 142 -16.10 -1.75 -0.87
CA PHE A 142 -14.87 -2.33 -1.39
C PHE A 142 -14.93 -2.42 -2.91
N ILE A 143 -13.89 -1.96 -3.58
CA ILE A 143 -13.70 -2.11 -5.02
C ILE A 143 -12.37 -2.83 -5.24
N THR A 144 -12.44 -4.09 -5.67
CA THR A 144 -11.24 -4.85 -6.06
C THR A 144 -10.93 -4.60 -7.54
N LEU A 145 -9.69 -4.19 -7.83
CA LEU A 145 -9.20 -3.87 -9.17
C LEU A 145 -8.52 -5.11 -9.76
N GLU A 146 -9.28 -5.89 -10.53
CA GLU A 146 -8.90 -7.20 -11.11
C GLU A 146 -9.08 -7.17 -12.64
N ASP A 147 -8.64 -6.10 -13.31
CA ASP A 147 -8.86 -5.89 -14.75
C ASP A 147 -7.54 -5.83 -15.56
N VAL A 148 -6.52 -6.58 -15.11
CA VAL A 148 -5.20 -6.67 -15.74
C VAL A 148 -5.34 -7.19 -17.17
N GLN A 149 -4.89 -6.39 -18.15
CA GLN A 149 -4.99 -6.75 -19.57
C GLN A 149 -3.72 -7.47 -20.06
N GLU A 150 -3.88 -8.39 -21.01
CA GLU A 150 -2.73 -9.09 -21.60
C GLU A 150 -1.84 -8.11 -22.38
N GLY A 151 -0.55 -8.05 -22.02
CA GLY A 151 0.44 -7.18 -22.66
C GLY A 151 0.49 -5.74 -22.12
N GLU A 152 -0.34 -5.40 -21.14
CA GLU A 152 -0.34 -4.09 -20.46
C GLU A 152 0.90 -3.96 -19.55
N SER A 153 1.57 -2.80 -19.61
CA SER A 153 2.67 -2.51 -18.71
C SER A 153 2.16 -2.14 -17.31
N ARG A 154 2.99 -2.35 -16.28
CA ARG A 154 2.66 -1.95 -14.90
C ARG A 154 2.32 -0.46 -14.78
N ILE A 155 2.99 0.39 -15.57
CA ILE A 155 2.75 1.84 -15.61
C ILE A 155 1.35 2.14 -16.15
N GLU A 156 0.95 1.50 -17.25
CA GLU A 156 -0.38 1.68 -17.86
C GLU A 156 -1.50 1.21 -16.93
N LEU A 157 -1.33 0.03 -16.32
CA LEU A 157 -2.29 -0.54 -15.38
C LEU A 157 -2.52 0.41 -14.19
N LEU A 158 -1.45 0.85 -13.53
CA LEU A 158 -1.56 1.75 -12.37
C LEU A 158 -2.12 3.13 -12.75
N ARG A 159 -1.79 3.64 -13.94
CA ARG A 159 -2.36 4.88 -14.48
C ARG A 159 -3.87 4.73 -14.68
N ARG A 160 -4.32 3.59 -15.22
CA ARG A 160 -5.74 3.29 -15.43
C ARG A 160 -6.49 3.18 -14.11
N HIS A 161 -5.91 2.49 -13.12
CA HIS A 161 -6.45 2.43 -11.76
C HIS A 161 -6.53 3.82 -11.10
N ASN A 162 -5.50 4.65 -11.26
CA ASN A 162 -5.53 6.04 -10.77
C ASN A 162 -6.71 6.83 -11.35
N ASN A 163 -6.91 6.75 -12.66
CA ASN A 163 -7.99 7.47 -13.34
C ASN A 163 -9.37 6.95 -12.91
N PHE A 164 -9.50 5.63 -12.74
CA PHE A 164 -10.71 5.01 -12.23
C PHE A 164 -11.02 5.47 -10.78
N MET A 165 -10.01 5.52 -9.91
CA MET A 165 -10.15 6.04 -8.55
C MET A 165 -10.63 7.50 -8.54
N GLU A 166 -10.07 8.35 -9.41
CA GLU A 166 -10.49 9.73 -9.57
C GLU A 166 -11.96 9.85 -10.02
N GLU A 167 -12.36 9.05 -11.01
CA GLU A 167 -13.74 9.03 -11.51
C GLU A 167 -14.74 8.60 -10.43
N VAL A 168 -14.47 7.50 -9.72
CA VAL A 168 -15.33 7.00 -8.65
C VAL A 168 -15.43 8.03 -7.52
N MET A 169 -14.32 8.60 -7.10
CA MET A 169 -14.31 9.59 -6.03
C MET A 169 -15.05 10.87 -6.40
N SER A 170 -14.93 11.32 -7.65
CA SER A 170 -15.66 12.49 -8.13
C SER A 170 -17.18 12.26 -8.06
N LYS A 171 -17.66 11.10 -8.51
CA LYS A 171 -19.08 10.73 -8.44
C LYS A 171 -19.58 10.61 -7.00
N LEU A 172 -18.81 9.97 -6.11
CA LEU A 172 -19.21 9.78 -4.72
C LEU A 172 -19.31 11.11 -3.96
N ARG A 173 -18.42 12.06 -4.21
CA ARG A 173 -18.45 13.39 -3.59
C ARG A 173 -19.64 14.24 -4.04
N GLU A 174 -20.24 13.95 -5.20
CA GLU A 174 -21.49 14.62 -5.62
C GLU A 174 -22.72 14.08 -4.87
N GLN A 175 -22.65 12.85 -4.36
CA GLN A 175 -23.77 12.16 -3.72
C GLN A 175 -23.69 12.17 -2.19
N GLU A 176 -22.48 12.17 -1.63
CA GLU A 176 -22.22 12.06 -0.20
C GLU A 176 -21.47 13.29 0.33
N ASP A 177 -21.87 13.79 1.51
CA ASP A 177 -21.29 15.00 2.13
C ASP A 177 -19.83 14.81 2.57
N LYS A 178 -19.47 13.58 2.98
CA LYS A 178 -18.11 13.24 3.43
C LYS A 178 -17.71 11.85 2.97
N VAL A 179 -16.61 11.81 2.22
CA VAL A 179 -16.09 10.57 1.66
C VAL A 179 -14.62 10.43 2.02
N VAL A 180 -14.28 9.26 2.56
CA VAL A 180 -12.88 8.86 2.77
C VAL A 180 -12.55 7.67 1.90
N ALA A 181 -11.39 7.72 1.27
CA ALA A 181 -10.89 6.65 0.42
C ALA A 181 -9.64 6.01 1.01
N ILE A 182 -9.56 4.71 0.87
CA ILE A 182 -8.41 3.88 1.22
C ILE A 182 -7.96 3.17 -0.05
N TYR A 183 -6.67 3.22 -0.35
CA TYR A 183 -6.04 2.48 -1.44
C TYR A 183 -4.93 1.61 -0.87
N THR A 184 -4.98 0.32 -1.18
CA THR A 184 -4.06 -0.70 -0.68
C THR A 184 -4.09 -1.90 -1.64
N ALA A 185 -3.29 -2.93 -1.36
CA ALA A 185 -3.37 -4.20 -2.06
C ALA A 185 -3.52 -5.40 -1.14
N GLN A 186 -3.75 -6.56 -1.75
CA GLN A 186 -3.72 -7.85 -1.06
C GLN A 186 -2.28 -8.35 -0.83
N ASN A 187 -1.39 -8.12 -1.80
CA ASN A 187 -0.01 -8.61 -1.74
C ASN A 187 0.99 -7.50 -2.15
N PRO A 188 2.27 -7.59 -1.75
CA PRO A 188 3.32 -6.73 -2.28
C PRO A 188 3.62 -7.09 -3.74
N SER A 189 3.71 -6.09 -4.63
CA SER A 189 4.16 -6.28 -6.02
C SER A 189 5.66 -6.55 -6.12
N TRP A 190 6.41 -6.14 -5.09
CA TRP A 190 7.85 -6.35 -4.98
C TRP A 190 8.20 -6.87 -3.58
N THR A 191 8.95 -7.96 -3.50
CA THR A 191 9.50 -8.47 -2.23
C THR A 191 11.02 -8.38 -2.27
N VAL A 192 11.62 -7.54 -1.42
CA VAL A 192 13.07 -7.57 -1.23
C VAL A 192 13.38 -8.78 -0.35
N SER A 193 14.10 -9.75 -0.91
CA SER A 193 14.61 -10.89 -0.15
C SER A 193 15.47 -10.39 1.01
N GLU A 194 15.23 -10.87 2.24
CA GLU A 194 15.94 -10.44 3.46
C GLU A 194 17.49 -10.57 3.36
N SER A 195 17.97 -11.42 2.44
CA SER A 195 19.40 -11.55 2.11
C SER A 195 20.02 -10.30 1.47
N HIS A 196 19.21 -9.36 0.99
CA HIS A 196 19.63 -8.06 0.45
C HIS A 196 19.48 -6.91 1.44
N ARG A 197 19.36 -7.20 2.76
CA ARG A 197 19.45 -6.19 3.82
C ARG A 197 20.69 -5.33 3.56
N ARG A 198 20.49 -4.04 3.26
CA ARG A 198 21.54 -3.07 2.95
C ARG A 198 22.71 -3.27 3.90
N ILE A 199 23.82 -3.80 3.38
CA ILE A 199 25.10 -3.75 4.06
C ILE A 199 25.40 -2.26 4.19
N ARG A 200 25.31 -1.73 5.42
CA ARG A 200 25.87 -0.42 5.73
C ARG A 200 27.33 -0.51 5.29
N ARG A 201 27.69 0.24 4.26
CA ARG A 201 29.08 0.65 4.10
C ARG A 201 29.30 1.64 5.24
N ASP A 202 29.70 1.13 6.39
CA ASP A 202 30.37 1.99 7.36
C ASP A 202 31.57 2.53 6.58
N ALA A 203 31.54 3.84 6.29
CA ALA A 203 32.75 4.54 5.95
C ALA A 203 33.60 4.45 7.22
N GLU A 204 34.42 3.40 7.28
CA GLU A 204 35.52 3.32 8.22
C GLU A 204 36.25 4.66 8.09
N ASN A 205 36.37 5.39 9.20
CA ASN A 205 37.21 6.57 9.28
C ASN A 205 38.64 6.11 8.97
N ALA A 206 38.96 6.00 7.68
CA ALA A 206 40.31 5.82 7.20
C ALA A 206 41.03 7.11 7.55
N ASP A 207 41.97 6.97 8.49
CA ASP A 207 42.90 7.98 8.93
C ASP A 207 43.23 8.99 7.82
N LEU A 208 42.97 10.26 8.11
CA LEU A 208 43.48 11.42 7.38
C LEU A 208 45.01 11.48 7.56
N HIS A 209 45.73 10.52 7.00
CA HIS A 209 47.16 10.63 6.78
C HIS A 209 47.54 9.83 5.54
N ASN A 210 47.94 10.58 4.50
CA ASN A 210 48.54 10.13 3.25
C ASN A 210 47.57 9.62 2.18
N VAL A 211 46.83 10.56 1.57
CA VAL A 211 46.51 10.46 0.14
C VAL A 211 47.06 11.70 -0.54
N THR A 212 48.28 11.60 -1.07
CA THR A 212 48.71 12.44 -2.19
C THR A 212 47.86 12.05 -3.38
N LEU A 213 46.89 12.90 -3.72
CA LEU A 213 46.19 12.88 -4.98
C LEU A 213 47.01 13.64 -6.02
N ASP A 214 47.20 13.00 -7.15
CA ASP A 214 47.87 13.49 -8.33
C ASP A 214 47.30 14.88 -8.74
N GLY A 215 48.02 15.95 -8.37
CA GLY A 215 47.96 17.22 -9.10
C GLY A 215 47.07 18.36 -8.59
N LEU A 216 46.51 18.36 -7.37
CA LEU A 216 45.85 19.58 -6.85
C LEU A 216 46.04 19.78 -5.34
N LYS A 217 46.59 20.95 -4.97
CA LYS A 217 46.66 21.45 -3.60
C LYS A 217 45.49 22.38 -3.32
N LEU A 218 44.76 22.13 -2.24
CA LEU A 218 44.12 23.13 -1.38
C LEU A 218 44.34 22.69 0.07
#